data_AF-A0AAD9IXF5-F1
#
_entry.id   AF-A0AAD9IXF5-F1
#
_cell.length_a   1.000
_cell.length_b   1.000
_cell.length_c   1.000
_cell.angle_alpha   90.00
_cell.angle_beta   90.00
_cell.angle_gamma   90.00
#
_symmetry.space_group_name_H-M   'P 1'
#
loop_
_entity.id
_entity.type
_entity.pdbx_description
1 polymer ?
#
loop_
_entity_poly.entity_id
_entity_poly.type
_entity_poly.pdbx_seq_one_letter_code
_entity_poly.pdbx_strand_id
1 'polypeptide(L)'
;MCVKRLASTNTHIYKTYITKNLNVFQQGWALYAEFLGEELALFDRPYELFGRYAFEIFRAGRLVVDTGIHAMGWSRDQAVDYLRNYTFMTRDQVEKEVDRYVTWPGQACAYKIGELKMKELRTRAMNKLGWKYSPQEFHTNVLQIGPVPLRLLEEHIDHWIASNVPSVAYSKHLDDFNFVVILIVILFRALIMHFNIL
;
A
#
# COMPACT_ATOMS: atom_id res chain seq x y z
N MET A 1 36.46 -12.80 15.33
CA MET A 1 35.65 -11.83 16.11
C MET A 1 35.65 -10.39 15.56
N CYS A 2 36.36 -10.07 14.46
CA CYS A 2 36.47 -8.68 13.97
C CYS A 2 35.36 -8.23 12.99
N VAL A 3 34.66 -9.17 12.32
CA VAL A 3 33.66 -8.82 11.27
C VAL A 3 32.28 -8.45 11.83
N LYS A 4 31.89 -8.99 13.00
CA LYS A 4 30.59 -8.65 13.62
C LYS A 4 30.54 -7.23 14.23
N ARG A 5 31.69 -6.57 14.41
CA ARG A 5 31.78 -5.25 15.08
C ARG A 5 31.67 -4.06 14.13
N LEU A 6 31.81 -4.28 12.81
CA LEU A 6 31.69 -3.21 11.80
C LEU A 6 30.24 -2.99 11.34
N ALA A 7 29.34 -3.94 11.60
CA ALA A 7 27.93 -3.82 11.24
C ALA A 7 27.15 -2.88 12.18
N SER A 8 27.56 -2.71 13.43
CA SER A 8 26.79 -1.95 14.43
C SER A 8 27.08 -0.44 14.43
N THR A 9 28.19 0.02 13.83
CA THR A 9 28.63 1.42 13.91
C THR A 9 28.45 2.20 12.60
N ASN A 10 28.07 1.54 11.50
CA ASN A 10 27.97 2.20 10.18
C ASN A 10 26.74 1.84 9.35
N THR A 11 25.70 1.24 9.96
CA THR A 11 24.43 0.92 9.28
C THR A 11 23.85 2.12 8.54
N HIS A 12 24.02 3.33 9.07
CA HIS A 12 23.48 4.54 8.45
C HIS A 12 24.14 4.87 7.11
N ILE A 13 25.45 4.67 6.98
CA ILE A 13 26.20 4.90 5.75
C ILE A 13 25.80 3.83 4.71
N TYR A 14 25.85 2.54 5.07
CA TYR A 14 25.52 1.46 4.15
C TYR A 14 24.08 1.54 3.64
N LYS A 15 23.13 1.87 4.52
CA LYS A 15 21.74 2.11 4.15
C LYS A 15 21.66 3.23 3.11
N THR A 16 22.22 4.40 3.41
CA THR A 16 22.20 5.55 2.50
C THR A 16 22.84 5.25 1.14
N TYR A 17 23.95 4.50 1.07
CA TYR A 17 24.64 4.22 -0.20
C TYR A 17 23.95 3.14 -1.04
N ILE A 18 23.38 2.10 -0.42
CA ILE A 18 22.73 0.99 -1.14
C ILE A 18 21.29 1.36 -1.52
N THR A 19 20.58 2.14 -0.70
CA THR A 19 19.17 2.44 -0.91
C THR A 19 18.89 3.76 -1.61
N LYS A 20 19.93 4.57 -1.89
CA LYS A 20 19.83 5.87 -2.58
C LYS A 20 19.02 5.82 -3.89
N ASN A 21 19.03 4.66 -4.56
CA ASN A 21 18.40 4.45 -5.86
C ASN A 21 17.20 3.49 -5.80
N LEU A 22 16.60 3.25 -4.61
CA LEU A 22 15.38 2.46 -4.49
C LEU A 22 14.15 3.27 -4.92
N ASN A 23 14.04 3.42 -6.24
CA ASN A 23 12.98 4.09 -6.96
C ASN A 23 11.58 3.65 -6.51
N VAL A 24 11.37 2.35 -6.24
CA VAL A 24 10.04 1.80 -5.88
C VAL A 24 9.50 2.31 -4.55
N PHE A 25 10.34 2.46 -3.52
CA PHE A 25 9.88 2.96 -2.23
C PHE A 25 9.49 4.43 -2.33
N GLN A 26 10.36 5.24 -2.95
CA GLN A 26 10.19 6.68 -3.02
C GLN A 26 8.99 7.06 -3.90
N GLN A 27 8.89 6.48 -5.10
CA GLN A 27 7.75 6.74 -5.98
C GLN A 27 6.46 6.16 -5.41
N GLY A 28 6.53 4.96 -4.79
CA GLY A 28 5.37 4.36 -4.14
C GLY A 28 4.83 5.21 -2.99
N TRP A 29 5.72 5.74 -2.14
CA TRP A 29 5.35 6.67 -1.08
C TRP A 29 4.75 7.97 -1.63
N ALA A 30 5.34 8.55 -2.68
CA ALA A 30 4.82 9.77 -3.29
C ALA A 30 3.39 9.59 -3.81
N LEU A 31 3.13 8.52 -4.57
CA LEU A 31 1.77 8.21 -5.05
C LEU A 31 0.81 7.86 -3.92
N TYR A 32 1.29 7.16 -2.88
CA TYR A 32 0.49 6.88 -1.70
C TYR A 32 0.10 8.18 -0.98
N ALA A 33 1.00 9.17 -0.91
CA ALA A 33 0.69 10.49 -0.36
C ALA A 33 -0.32 11.27 -1.23
N GLU A 34 -0.26 11.16 -2.57
CA GLU A 34 -1.29 11.72 -3.46
C GLU A 34 -2.67 11.11 -3.15
N PHE A 35 -2.73 9.79 -2.92
CA PHE A 35 -3.94 9.10 -2.47
C PHE A 35 -4.44 9.59 -1.10
N LEU A 36 -3.55 9.81 -0.13
CA LEU A 36 -3.91 10.37 1.18
C LEU A 36 -4.50 11.78 1.08
N GLY A 37 -4.09 12.57 0.09
CA GLY A 37 -4.64 13.91 -0.11
C GLY A 37 -6.15 13.91 -0.30
N GLU A 38 -6.71 12.87 -0.92
CA GLU A 38 -8.17 12.68 -1.02
C GLU A 38 -8.79 12.34 0.33
N GLU A 39 -8.21 11.39 1.07
CA GLU A 39 -8.71 11.00 2.40
C GLU A 39 -8.67 12.16 3.40
N LEU A 40 -7.70 13.05 3.25
CA LEU A 40 -7.53 14.26 4.07
C LEU A 40 -8.33 15.46 3.55
N ALA A 41 -9.15 15.28 2.52
CA ALA A 41 -9.95 16.34 1.90
C ALA A 41 -9.12 17.56 1.46
N LEU A 42 -7.93 17.34 0.90
CA LEU A 42 -7.04 18.39 0.38
C LEU A 42 -7.42 18.88 -1.02
N PHE A 43 -8.37 18.22 -1.68
CA PHE A 43 -8.86 18.59 -3.00
C PHE A 43 -10.27 19.16 -2.87
N ASP A 44 -10.38 20.49 -2.90
CA ASP A 44 -11.65 21.20 -2.69
C ASP A 44 -12.47 21.26 -3.97
N ARG A 45 -11.78 21.30 -5.12
CA ARG A 45 -12.41 21.54 -6.43
C ARG A 45 -12.45 20.26 -7.26
N PRO A 46 -13.54 19.98 -7.99
CA PRO A 46 -13.62 18.81 -8.87
C PRO A 46 -12.47 18.70 -9.88
N TYR A 47 -11.94 19.84 -10.34
CA TYR A 47 -10.80 19.89 -11.26
C TYR A 47 -9.48 19.40 -10.65
N GLU A 48 -9.27 19.60 -9.35
CA GLU A 48 -8.07 19.13 -8.64
C GLU A 48 -8.12 17.61 -8.50
N LEU A 49 -9.29 17.08 -8.14
CA LEU A 49 -9.53 15.64 -8.07
C LEU A 49 -9.42 14.98 -9.45
N PHE A 50 -9.97 15.62 -10.49
CA PHE A 50 -9.78 15.18 -11.87
C PHE A 50 -8.30 15.12 -12.25
N GLY A 51 -7.52 16.16 -11.93
CA GLY A 51 -6.09 16.19 -12.17
C GLY A 51 -5.35 15.04 -11.49
N ARG A 52 -5.69 14.74 -10.24
CA ARG A 52 -5.15 13.58 -9.52
C ARG A 52 -5.46 12.27 -10.23
N TYR A 53 -6.73 12.02 -10.59
CA TYR A 53 -7.12 10.77 -11.27
C TYR A 53 -6.51 10.67 -12.67
N ALA A 54 -6.45 11.76 -13.42
CA ALA A 54 -5.78 11.81 -14.73
C ALA A 54 -4.32 11.36 -14.61
N PHE A 55 -3.64 11.83 -13.57
CA PHE A 55 -2.28 11.44 -13.28
C PHE A 55 -2.16 10.02 -12.73
N GLU A 56 -3.08 9.57 -11.89
CA GLU A 56 -3.12 8.18 -11.39
C GLU A 56 -3.28 7.17 -12.55
N ILE A 57 -4.21 7.43 -13.48
CA ILE A 57 -4.40 6.61 -14.69
C ILE A 57 -3.12 6.58 -15.53
N PHE A 58 -2.42 7.71 -15.67
CA PHE A 58 -1.13 7.71 -16.37
C PHE A 58 -0.09 6.80 -15.70
N ARG A 59 0.07 6.83 -14.37
CA ARG A 59 1.00 5.90 -13.68
C ARG A 59 0.50 4.46 -13.71
N ALA A 60 -0.80 4.21 -13.80
CA ALA A 60 -1.34 2.87 -14.06
C ALA A 60 -0.99 2.40 -15.49
N GLY A 61 -1.12 3.27 -16.49
CA GLY A 61 -0.74 3.00 -17.87
C GLY A 61 0.74 2.65 -18.02
N ARG A 62 1.62 3.27 -17.21
CA ARG A 62 3.04 2.90 -17.13
C ARG A 62 3.29 1.43 -16.82
N LEU A 63 2.52 0.86 -15.89
CA LEU A 63 2.64 -0.57 -15.55
C LEU A 63 2.29 -1.45 -16.74
N VAL A 64 1.23 -1.10 -17.47
CA VAL A 64 0.76 -1.85 -18.64
C VAL A 64 1.74 -1.73 -19.80
N VAL A 65 2.20 -0.52 -20.11
CA VAL A 65 3.10 -0.31 -21.25
C VAL A 65 4.49 -0.90 -21.01
N ASP A 66 5.08 -0.73 -19.82
CA ASP A 66 6.42 -1.25 -19.54
C ASP A 66 6.44 -2.79 -19.62
N THR A 67 5.44 -3.46 -19.02
CA THR A 67 5.30 -4.92 -19.14
C THR A 67 4.87 -5.34 -20.55
N GLY A 68 4.06 -4.53 -21.23
CA GLY A 68 3.67 -4.70 -22.62
C GLY A 68 4.90 -4.83 -23.52
N ILE A 69 5.80 -3.85 -23.46
CA ILE A 69 7.04 -3.80 -24.26
C ILE A 69 7.98 -4.95 -23.85
N HIS A 70 8.29 -5.08 -22.56
CA HIS A 70 9.42 -5.89 -22.11
C HIS A 70 9.09 -7.36 -21.82
N ALA A 71 7.81 -7.71 -21.64
CA ALA A 71 7.38 -9.06 -21.34
C ALA A 71 6.34 -9.62 -22.32
N MET A 72 5.50 -8.76 -22.93
CA MET A 72 4.41 -9.18 -23.81
C MET A 72 4.68 -8.93 -25.31
N GLY A 73 5.86 -8.42 -25.65
CA GLY A 73 6.29 -8.23 -27.04
C GLY A 73 5.57 -7.11 -27.80
N TRP A 74 5.03 -6.09 -27.09
CA TRP A 74 4.41 -4.94 -27.74
C TRP A 74 5.43 -4.14 -28.54
N SER A 75 5.01 -3.65 -29.70
CA SER A 75 5.74 -2.64 -30.44
C SER A 75 5.66 -1.28 -29.73
N ARG A 76 6.60 -0.39 -30.07
CA ARG A 76 6.57 1.01 -29.62
C ARG A 76 5.24 1.69 -29.96
N ASP A 77 4.71 1.46 -31.16
CA ASP A 77 3.47 2.11 -31.60
C ASP A 77 2.26 1.61 -30.82
N GLN A 78 2.19 0.30 -30.51
CA GLN A 78 1.15 -0.25 -29.63
C GLN A 78 1.18 0.40 -28.24
N ALA A 79 2.38 0.62 -27.69
CA ALA A 79 2.57 1.30 -26.42
C ALA A 79 2.12 2.78 -26.46
N VAL A 80 2.45 3.50 -27.55
CA VAL A 80 2.02 4.89 -27.75
C VAL A 80 0.50 4.97 -27.87
N ASP A 81 -0.10 4.12 -28.71
CA ASP A 81 -1.54 4.08 -28.93
C ASP A 81 -2.30 3.76 -27.64
N TYR A 82 -1.81 2.81 -26.85
CA TYR A 82 -2.40 2.49 -25.55
C TYR A 82 -2.45 3.73 -24.64
N LEU A 83 -1.31 4.39 -24.40
CA LEU A 83 -1.29 5.55 -23.51
C LEU A 83 -2.11 6.72 -24.06
N ARG A 84 -2.19 6.88 -25.38
CA ARG A 84 -3.03 7.90 -26.01
C ARG A 84 -4.51 7.66 -25.84
N ASN A 85 -4.94 6.41 -25.81
CA ASN A 85 -6.34 6.06 -25.62
C ASN A 85 -6.81 6.18 -24.18
N TYR A 86 -5.91 5.97 -23.21
CA TYR A 86 -6.28 5.92 -21.79
C TYR A 86 -5.82 7.12 -20.97
N THR A 87 -5.03 8.05 -21.53
CA THR A 87 -4.53 9.22 -20.80
C THR A 87 -4.85 10.52 -21.52
N PHE A 88 -4.78 11.63 -20.79
CA PHE A 88 -5.00 12.98 -21.33
C PHE A 88 -3.72 13.61 -21.92
N MET A 89 -2.65 12.84 -22.10
CA MET A 89 -1.35 13.35 -22.55
C MET A 89 -1.33 13.57 -24.07
N THR A 90 -0.57 14.55 -24.53
CA THR A 90 -0.36 14.79 -25.96
C THR A 90 0.47 13.66 -26.60
N ARG A 91 0.41 13.53 -27.93
CA ARG A 91 1.20 12.52 -28.66
C ARG A 91 2.69 12.65 -28.37
N ASP A 92 3.22 13.86 -28.48
CA ASP A 92 4.62 14.16 -28.20
C ASP A 92 5.04 13.80 -26.77
N GLN A 93 4.15 14.01 -25.79
CA GLN A 93 4.42 13.63 -24.40
C GLN A 93 4.45 12.10 -24.24
N VAL A 94 3.49 11.40 -24.84
CA VAL A 94 3.43 9.93 -24.79
C VAL A 94 4.63 9.31 -25.48
N GLU A 95 5.01 9.78 -26.66
CA GLU A 95 6.15 9.25 -27.41
C GLU A 95 7.45 9.38 -26.61
N LYS A 96 7.71 10.54 -25.99
CA LYS A 96 8.88 10.75 -25.12
C LYS A 96 8.89 9.81 -23.91
N GLU A 97 7.72 9.58 -23.31
CA GLU A 97 7.59 8.66 -22.19
C GLU A 97 7.82 7.20 -22.63
N VAL A 98 7.25 6.77 -23.75
CA VAL A 98 7.45 5.42 -24.28
C VAL A 98 8.92 5.19 -24.64
N ASP A 99 9.59 6.15 -25.28
CA ASP A 99 11.02 6.07 -25.59
C ASP A 99 11.87 5.89 -24.32
N ARG A 100 11.47 6.56 -23.24
CA ARG A 100 12.09 6.39 -21.92
C ARG A 100 11.85 4.99 -21.37
N TYR A 101 10.67 4.39 -21.55
CA TYR A 101 10.37 3.05 -21.03
C TYR A 101 11.14 1.97 -21.80
N VAL A 102 11.32 2.15 -23.10
CA VAL A 102 12.16 1.27 -23.94
C VAL A 102 13.61 1.24 -23.45
N THR A 103 14.15 2.40 -23.07
CA THR A 103 15.56 2.53 -22.64
C THR A 103 15.81 2.18 -21.16
N TRP A 104 14.76 2.12 -20.34
CA TRP A 104 14.88 1.87 -18.89
C TRP A 104 13.81 0.90 -18.36
N PRO A 105 13.96 -0.41 -18.61
CA PRO A 105 12.95 -1.42 -18.26
C PRO A 105 12.67 -1.48 -16.76
N GLY A 106 11.40 -1.63 -16.38
CA GLY A 106 10.93 -1.81 -15.00
C GLY A 106 10.90 -0.54 -14.14
N GLN A 107 11.54 0.56 -14.59
CA GLN A 107 11.52 1.83 -13.86
C GLN A 107 10.10 2.37 -13.72
N ALA A 108 9.31 2.28 -14.80
CA ALA A 108 7.97 2.86 -14.87
C ALA A 108 6.97 2.09 -13.99
N CYS A 109 7.21 0.79 -13.76
CA CYS A 109 6.41 -0.04 -12.84
C CYS A 109 6.58 0.37 -11.36
N ALA A 110 7.72 0.97 -11.00
CA ALA A 110 8.08 1.28 -9.62
C ALA A 110 7.02 2.14 -8.89
N TYR A 111 6.36 3.04 -9.61
CA TYR A 111 5.33 3.95 -9.09
C TYR A 111 4.14 3.18 -8.50
N LYS A 112 3.36 2.48 -9.35
CA LYS A 112 2.16 1.78 -8.89
C LYS A 112 2.47 0.54 -8.08
N ILE A 113 3.55 -0.19 -8.35
CA ILE A 113 3.94 -1.34 -7.52
C ILE A 113 4.24 -0.90 -6.08
N GLY A 114 4.97 0.21 -5.94
CA GLY A 114 5.24 0.79 -4.63
C GLY A 114 3.95 1.25 -3.92
N GLU A 115 3.10 2.02 -4.61
CA GLU A 115 1.85 2.52 -4.02
C GLU A 115 0.91 1.39 -3.60
N LEU A 116 0.70 0.39 -4.47
CA LEU A 116 -0.16 -0.76 -4.19
C LEU A 116 0.32 -1.52 -2.96
N LYS A 117 1.64 -1.71 -2.82
CA LYS A 117 2.22 -2.33 -1.62
C LYS A 117 1.99 -1.46 -0.37
N MET A 118 2.17 -0.14 -0.45
CA MET A 118 1.89 0.75 0.69
C MET A 118 0.42 0.67 1.14
N LYS A 119 -0.51 0.70 0.19
CA LYS A 119 -1.96 0.58 0.46
C LYS A 119 -2.29 -0.79 1.05
N GLU A 120 -1.72 -1.85 0.51
CA GLU A 120 -1.88 -3.21 1.02
C GLU A 120 -1.40 -3.35 2.47
N LEU A 121 -0.19 -2.89 2.78
CA LEU A 121 0.35 -2.89 4.15
C LEU A 121 -0.50 -2.08 5.12
N ARG A 122 -1.01 -0.92 4.69
CA ARG A 122 -1.92 -0.09 5.49
C ARG A 122 -3.22 -0.83 5.79
N THR A 123 -3.87 -1.39 4.78
CA THR A 123 -5.10 -2.18 4.95
C THR A 123 -4.86 -3.39 5.86
N ARG A 124 -3.72 -4.07 5.70
CA ARG A 124 -3.31 -5.16 6.58
C ARG A 124 -3.18 -4.70 8.03
N ALA A 125 -2.49 -3.59 8.28
CA ALA A 125 -2.34 -3.00 9.61
C ALA A 125 -3.69 -2.61 10.23
N MET A 126 -4.55 -1.93 9.47
CA MET A 126 -5.91 -1.57 9.88
C MET A 126 -6.70 -2.79 10.35
N ASN A 127 -6.69 -3.86 9.54
CA ASN A 127 -7.43 -5.08 9.83
C ASN A 127 -6.88 -5.84 11.04
N LYS A 128 -5.55 -5.87 11.23
CA LYS A 128 -4.90 -6.64 12.30
C LYS A 128 -4.90 -5.92 13.65
N LEU A 129 -4.76 -4.60 13.65
CA LEU A 129 -4.71 -3.80 14.89
C LEU A 129 -6.11 -3.35 15.34
N GLY A 130 -7.08 -3.26 14.42
CA GLY A 130 -8.45 -2.88 14.73
C GLY A 130 -8.51 -1.52 15.41
N TRP A 131 -9.11 -1.45 16.60
CA TRP A 131 -9.23 -0.22 17.38
C TRP A 131 -7.89 0.36 17.87
N LYS A 132 -6.80 -0.43 17.87
CA LYS A 132 -5.45 0.08 18.16
C LYS A 132 -4.75 0.68 16.94
N TYR A 133 -5.34 0.57 15.74
CA TYR A 133 -4.71 1.10 14.55
C TYR A 133 -4.66 2.64 14.61
N SER A 134 -3.46 3.19 14.42
CA SER A 134 -3.23 4.62 14.24
C SER A 134 -2.58 4.87 12.88
N PRO A 135 -3.20 5.69 12.00
CA PRO A 135 -2.57 6.10 10.74
C PRO A 135 -1.22 6.80 10.96
N GLN A 136 -1.11 7.59 12.03
CA GLN A 136 0.12 8.31 12.37
C GLN A 136 1.24 7.33 12.72
N GLU A 137 0.96 6.32 13.56
CA GLU A 137 1.95 5.30 13.90
C GLU A 137 2.35 4.48 12.68
N PHE A 138 1.40 4.12 11.82
CA PHE A 138 1.70 3.44 10.57
C PHE A 138 2.67 4.27 9.71
N HIS A 139 2.39 5.56 9.49
CA HIS A 139 3.28 6.44 8.72
C HIS A 139 4.64 6.64 9.39
N THR A 140 4.69 6.74 10.72
CA THR A 140 5.96 6.79 11.45
C THR A 140 6.80 5.55 11.19
N ASN A 141 6.22 4.35 11.27
CA ASN A 141 6.96 3.11 11.00
C ASN A 141 7.47 3.04 9.55
N VAL A 142 6.61 3.37 8.57
CA VAL A 142 7.01 3.40 7.14
C VAL A 142 8.15 4.39 6.88
N LEU A 143 8.11 5.59 7.45
CA LEU A 143 9.10 6.63 7.20
C LEU A 143 10.40 6.44 7.99
N GLN A 144 10.31 5.94 9.24
CA GLN A 144 11.47 5.74 10.10
C GLN A 144 12.41 4.66 9.56
N ILE A 145 11.87 3.61 8.93
CA ILE A 145 12.72 2.63 8.24
C ILE A 145 13.36 3.21 6.97
N GLY A 146 12.88 4.33 6.44
CA GLY A 146 13.45 5.01 5.27
C GLY A 146 13.37 4.16 3.99
N PRO A 147 14.03 4.59 2.89
CA PRO A 147 13.97 3.87 1.63
C PRO A 147 14.65 2.49 1.79
N VAL A 148 13.85 1.44 1.68
CA VAL A 148 14.26 0.04 1.74
C VAL A 148 13.51 -0.77 0.67
N PRO A 149 13.99 -1.95 0.27
CA PRO A 149 13.24 -2.82 -0.62
C PRO A 149 11.86 -3.14 -0.03
N LEU A 150 10.83 -3.24 -0.88
CA LEU A 150 9.45 -3.45 -0.43
C LEU A 150 9.28 -4.66 0.50
N ARG A 151 10.09 -5.71 0.30
CA ARG A 151 10.12 -6.87 1.19
C ARG A 151 10.57 -6.53 2.62
N LEU A 152 11.62 -5.73 2.77
CA LEU A 152 12.09 -5.31 4.11
C LEU A 152 11.10 -4.36 4.77
N LEU A 153 10.42 -3.52 3.99
CA LEU A 153 9.33 -2.70 4.49
C LEU A 153 8.18 -3.58 5.01
N GLU A 154 7.78 -4.59 4.24
CA GLU A 154 6.74 -5.55 4.63
C GLU A 154 7.10 -6.29 5.92
N GLU A 155 8.32 -6.84 6.00
CA GLU A 155 8.82 -7.51 7.21
C GLU A 155 8.83 -6.57 8.43
N HIS A 156 9.20 -5.30 8.24
CA HIS A 156 9.18 -4.30 9.30
C HIS A 156 7.76 -3.99 9.81
N ILE A 157 6.81 -3.78 8.88
CA ILE A 157 5.42 -3.51 9.24
C ILE A 157 4.79 -4.73 9.89
N ASP A 158 5.06 -5.94 9.41
CA ASP A 158 4.56 -7.17 10.01
C ASP A 158 5.07 -7.36 11.45
N HIS A 159 6.35 -7.06 11.71
CA HIS A 159 6.89 -7.06 13.07
C HIS A 159 6.24 -6.01 13.97
N TRP A 160 6.02 -4.79 13.45
CA TRP A 160 5.32 -3.74 14.21
C TRP A 160 3.88 -4.15 14.52
N ILE A 161 3.14 -4.71 13.56
CA ILE A 161 1.79 -5.24 13.76
C ILE A 161 1.82 -6.32 14.84
N ALA A 162 2.67 -7.35 14.70
CA ALA A 162 2.77 -8.47 15.64
C ALA A 162 3.04 -8.02 17.08
N SER A 163 3.82 -6.95 17.26
CA SER A 163 4.14 -6.38 18.58
C SER A 163 2.99 -5.57 19.20
N ASN A 164 1.99 -5.18 18.40
CA ASN A 164 0.90 -4.30 18.82
C ASN A 164 -0.51 -4.91 18.66
N VAL A 165 -0.62 -6.12 18.09
CA VAL A 165 -1.89 -6.85 18.05
C VAL A 165 -2.45 -6.92 19.48
N PRO A 166 -3.72 -6.55 19.70
CA PRO A 166 -4.35 -6.72 21.00
C PRO A 166 -4.23 -8.18 21.43
N SER A 167 -3.52 -8.44 22.54
CA SER A 167 -3.68 -9.73 23.20
C SER A 167 -5.13 -9.81 23.64
N VAL A 168 -5.82 -10.88 23.25
CA VAL A 168 -7.10 -11.20 23.88
C VAL A 168 -6.75 -11.51 25.34
N ALA A 169 -6.94 -10.53 26.22
CA ALA A 169 -6.92 -10.78 27.64
C ALA A 169 -8.08 -11.73 27.91
N TYR A 170 -7.78 -13.01 28.09
CA TYR A 170 -8.74 -14.00 28.57
C TYR A 170 -9.06 -13.63 30.02
N SER A 171 -10.01 -12.72 30.18
CA SER A 171 -10.61 -12.40 31.47
C SER A 171 -11.40 -13.61 31.92
N LYS A 172 -10.89 -14.31 32.94
CA LYS A 172 -11.57 -15.42 33.65
C LYS A 172 -12.94 -15.02 34.24
N HIS A 173 -13.31 -13.74 34.15
CA HIS A 173 -14.56 -13.18 34.63
C HIS A 173 -15.68 -13.13 33.57
N LEU A 174 -15.39 -13.44 32.30
CA LEU A 174 -16.37 -13.45 31.21
C LEU A 174 -17.13 -14.76 31.06
N ASP A 175 -16.79 -15.80 31.83
CA ASP A 175 -17.49 -17.09 31.81
C ASP A 175 -18.96 -16.93 32.23
N ASP A 176 -19.24 -16.10 33.25
CA ASP A 176 -20.62 -15.88 33.72
C ASP A 176 -21.45 -15.02 32.76
N PHE A 177 -20.85 -14.00 32.14
CA PHE A 177 -21.55 -13.12 31.20
C PHE A 177 -21.81 -13.79 29.86
N ASN A 178 -20.85 -14.57 29.33
CA ASN A 178 -21.07 -15.31 28.09
C ASN A 178 -22.09 -16.43 28.28
N PHE A 179 -22.15 -17.09 29.45
CA PHE A 179 -23.19 -18.07 29.72
C PHE A 179 -24.58 -17.44 29.72
N VAL A 180 -24.73 -16.27 30.36
CA VAL A 180 -26.01 -15.54 30.39
C VAL A 180 -26.40 -15.02 29.01
N VAL A 181 -25.46 -14.46 28.23
CA VAL A 181 -25.76 -13.99 26.86
C VAL A 181 -26.09 -15.16 25.93
N ILE A 182 -25.36 -16.27 26.02
CA ILE A 182 -25.67 -17.49 25.27
C ILE A 182 -27.03 -18.06 25.68
N LEU A 183 -27.35 -18.10 26.99
CA LEU A 183 -28.68 -18.50 27.46
C LEU A 183 -29.76 -17.55 26.96
N ILE A 184 -29.55 -16.23 26.99
CA ILE A 184 -30.51 -15.25 26.48
C ILE A 184 -30.72 -15.47 24.99
N VAL A 185 -29.67 -15.64 24.19
CA VAL A 185 -29.78 -15.88 22.74
C VAL A 185 -30.48 -17.21 22.44
N ILE A 186 -30.18 -18.28 23.21
CA ILE A 186 -30.84 -19.58 23.07
C ILE A 186 -32.32 -19.50 23.47
N LEU A 187 -32.64 -18.84 24.60
CA LEU A 187 -34.00 -18.62 25.07
C LEU A 187 -34.80 -17.76 24.08
N PHE A 188 -34.19 -16.72 23.51
CA PHE A 188 -34.82 -15.86 22.51
C PHE A 188 -35.09 -16.63 21.21
N ARG A 189 -34.15 -17.47 20.75
CA ARG A 189 -34.37 -18.38 19.62
C ARG A 189 -35.47 -19.40 19.88
N ALA A 190 -35.52 -19.97 21.08
CA ALA A 190 -36.54 -20.93 21.47
C ALA A 190 -37.93 -20.26 21.54
N LEU A 191 -38.00 -19.02 22.03
CA LEU A 191 -39.24 -18.23 22.07
C LEU A 191 -39.74 -17.90 20.66
N ILE A 192 -38.85 -17.48 19.75
CA ILE A 192 -39.20 -17.22 18.35
C ILE A 192 -39.72 -18.49 17.66
N MET A 193 -39.09 -19.65 17.89
CA MET A 193 -39.54 -20.92 17.31
C MET A 193 -40.89 -21.42 17.87
N HIS A 194 -41.23 -21.12 19.13
CA HIS A 194 -42.50 -21.54 19.72
C HIS A 194 -43.70 -20.65 19.34
N PHE A 195 -43.46 -19.38 18.99
CA PHE A 195 -44.53 -18.43 18.67
C PHE A 195 -44.79 -18.23 17.17
N ASN A 196 -43.99 -18.82 16.27
CA ASN A 196 -44.21 -18.79 14.81
C ASN A 196 -44.53 -17.38 14.27
N ILE A 197 -43.82 -16.37 14.77
CA ILE A 197 -43.82 -15.01 14.22
C ILE A 197 -42.55 -14.89 13.38
N LEU A 198 -42.70 -15.18 12.08
CA LEU A 198 -41.75 -15.02 10.95
C LEU A 198 -40.29 -15.48 11.19
#